data_AF-A0A3N6AW65-F1
#
_entry.id   AF-A0A3N6AW65-F1
#
_cell.length_a   1.000
_cell.length_b   1.000
_cell.length_c   1.000
_cell.angle_alpha   90.00
_cell.angle_beta   90.00
_cell.angle_gamma   90.00
#
_symmetry.space_group_name_H-M   'P 1'
#
loop_
_entity.id
_entity.type
_entity.pdbx_description
1 polymer ?
#
loop_
_entity_poly.entity_id
_entity_poly.type
_entity_poly.pdbx_seq_one_letter_code
_entity_poly.pdbx_strand_id
1 'polypeptide(L)' 'MQQYYDVGVNVGGPIKLDKLWFFGAFRRQQVKNYTTGTRLANGSYPIDRTLLWYPAVKINWQVSP' A
#
# COMPACT_ATOMS: atom_id res chain seq x y z
N MET A 1 -4.10 -21.41 -7.82
CA MET A 1 -3.73 -21.01 -6.44
C MET A 1 -3.40 -19.52 -6.50
N GLN A 2 -3.99 -18.66 -5.67
CA GLN A 2 -3.75 -17.20 -5.70
C GLN A 2 -3.09 -16.81 -4.38
N GLN A 3 -1.97 -16.06 -4.44
CA GLN A 3 -1.31 -15.57 -3.24
C GLN A 3 -1.54 -14.06 -3.12
N TYR A 4 -2.22 -13.65 -2.06
CA TYR A 4 -2.52 -12.25 -1.74
C TYR A 4 -1.76 -11.85 -0.47
N TYR A 5 -0.96 -10.80 -0.55
CA TYR A 5 -0.21 -10.25 0.58
C TYR A 5 -0.44 -8.74 0.64
N ASP A 6 -0.91 -8.25 1.77
CA ASP A 6 -1.28 -6.85 1.95
C ASP A 6 -0.90 -6.41 3.36
N VAL A 7 -0.06 -5.37 3.42
CA VAL A 7 0.41 -4.79 4.68
C VAL A 7 0.31 -3.28 4.60
N GLY A 8 -0.11 -2.68 5.70
CA GLY A 8 -0.22 -1.24 5.82
C GLY A 8 0.10 -0.77 7.22
N VAL A 9 0.64 0.44 7.31
CA VAL A 9 0.89 1.14 8.56
C VAL A 9 0.34 2.55 8.44
N ASN A 10 -0.31 3.00 9.51
CA ASN A 10 -0.81 4.36 9.65
C ASN A 10 -0.24 4.94 10.94
N VAL A 11 0.22 6.19 10.88
CA VAL A 11 0.73 6.91 12.03
C VAL A 11 0.26 8.36 11.95
N GLY A 12 -0.13 8.93 13.08
CA GLY A 12 -0.57 10.31 13.12
C GLY A 12 -0.90 10.76 14.53
N GLY A 13 -0.99 12.07 14.70
CA GLY A 13 -1.27 12.67 16.00
C GLY A 13 -0.96 14.16 16.05
N PRO A 14 -1.19 14.77 17.22
CA PRO A 14 -0.77 16.15 17.46
C PRO A 14 0.75 16.24 17.50
N ILE A 15 1.33 17.12 16.69
CA ILE A 15 2.70 17.60 16.88
C ILE A 15 2.70 18.64 18.00
N LYS A 16 1.73 19.57 17.95
CA LYS A 16 1.47 20.54 19.02
C LYS A 16 0.00 20.45 19.37
N LEU A 17 -0.28 20.20 20.64
CA LEU A 17 -1.65 20.14 21.16
C LEU A 17 -2.43 21.37 20.70
N ASP A 18 -3.60 21.13 20.12
CA ASP A 18 -4.55 22.14 19.64
C ASP A 18 -4.06 23.11 18.55
N LYS A 19 -2.94 22.82 17.88
CA LYS A 19 -2.42 23.70 16.81
C LYS A 19 -1.91 23.00 15.57
N LEU A 20 -1.25 21.85 15.71
CA LEU A 20 -0.57 21.21 14.59
C LEU A 20 -0.71 19.70 14.68
N TRP A 21 -1.18 19.09 13.61
CA TRP A 21 -1.37 17.64 13.50
C TRP A 21 -0.75 17.13 12.21
N PHE A 22 -0.28 15.89 12.28
CA PHE A 22 0.19 15.17 11.11
C PHE A 22 -0.51 13.82 10.99
N PHE A 23 -0.52 13.33 9.76
CA PHE A 23 -0.94 11.98 9.44
C PHE A 23 -0.06 11.45 8.31
N GLY A 24 0.36 10.20 8.43
CA GLY A 24 1.10 9.45 7.43
C GLY A 24 0.52 8.05 7.29
N ALA A 25 0.42 7.58 6.07
CA ALA A 25 0.00 6.23 5.75
C ALA A 25 0.92 5.63 4.69
N PHE A 26 1.21 4.35 4.85
CA PHE A 26 1.91 3.57 3.83
C PHE A 26 1.26 2.21 3.70
N ARG A 27 0.97 1.80 2.47
CA ARG A 27 0.44 0.48 2.16
C ARG A 27 1.21 -0.17 1.03
N ARG A 28 1.42 -1.48 1.14
CA ARG A 28 2.01 -2.32 0.12
C ARG A 28 1.15 -3.56 -0.07
N GLN A 29 0.63 -3.71 -1.28
CA GLN A 29 -0.16 -4.85 -1.70
C GLN A 29 0.56 -5.59 -2.82
N GLN A 30 0.60 -6.91 -2.72
CA GLN A 30 1.18 -7.80 -3.71
C GLN A 30 0.19 -8.93 -4.02
N VAL A 31 -0.17 -9.04 -5.29
CA VAL A 31 -1.03 -10.10 -5.80
C VAL A 31 -0.21 -10.97 -6.74
N LYS A 32 -0.21 -12.28 -6.51
CA LYS A 32 0.34 -13.27 -7.43
C LYS A 32 -0.76 -14.17 -7.95
N ASN A 33 -0.98 -14.12 -9.26
CA ASN A 33 -1.94 -14.96 -9.96
C ASN A 33 -1.18 -15.96 -10.85
N TYR A 34 -1.54 -17.24 -10.72
CA TYR A 34 -1.07 -18.27 -11.63
C TYR A 34 -2.11 -18.42 -12.75
N THR A 35 -1.73 -18.12 -13.99
CA THR A 35 -2.64 -18.27 -15.13
C THR A 35 -2.50 -19.68 -15.71
N THR A 36 -3.50 -20.53 -15.46
CA THR A 36 -3.48 -21.95 -15.85
C THR A 36 -3.82 -22.19 -17.34
N GLY A 37 -4.16 -21.15 -18.10
CA GLY A 37 -4.62 -21.23 -19.50
C GLY A 37 -3.57 -20.97 -20.57
N THR A 38 -2.37 -20.50 -20.20
CA THR A 38 -1.27 -20.22 -21.12
C THR A 38 0.02 -20.84 -20.60
N ARG A 39 0.88 -21.33 -21.50
CA ARG A 39 2.20 -21.86 -21.17
C ARG A 39 3.25 -21.00 -21.86
N LEU A 40 4.31 -20.69 -21.12
CA LEU A 40 5.52 -20.11 -21.70
C LEU A 40 6.20 -21.16 -22.58
N ALA A 41 7.09 -20.75 -23.50
CA ALA A 41 7.79 -21.65 -24.42
C ALA A 41 8.58 -22.79 -23.72
N ASN A 42 8.87 -22.62 -22.43
CA ASN A 42 9.54 -23.59 -21.56
C ASN A 42 8.57 -24.50 -20.77
N GLY A 43 7.26 -24.44 -21.02
CA GLY A 43 6.24 -25.27 -20.37
C GLY A 43 5.79 -24.82 -18.98
N SER A 44 6.38 -23.75 -18.41
CA SER A 44 5.97 -23.18 -17.12
C SER A 44 4.73 -22.29 -17.23
N TYR A 45 3.95 -22.20 -16.16
CA TYR A 45 2.80 -21.28 -16.08
C TYR A 45 3.29 -19.84 -15.88
N PRO A 46 2.80 -18.87 -16.67
CA PRO A 46 3.11 -17.46 -16.44
C PRO A 46 2.56 -17.04 -15.07
N ILE A 47 3.44 -16.42 -14.27
CA ILE A 47 3.09 -15.86 -12.96
C ILE A 47 2.89 -14.36 -13.15
N ASP A 48 1.64 -13.93 -13.05
CA ASP A 48 1.29 -12.51 -13.05
C ASP A 48 1.49 -11.93 -11.64
N ARG A 49 2.17 -10.79 -11.56
CA ARG A 49 2.57 -10.13 -10.31
C ARG A 49 2.16 -8.67 -10.37
N THR A 50 1.20 -8.31 -9.55
CA THR A 50 0.80 -6.92 -9.37
C THR A 50 1.36 -6.43 -8.05
N LEU A 51 2.24 -5.43 -8.11
CA LEU A 51 2.74 -4.71 -6.94
C LEU A 51 2.11 -3.32 -6.92
N LEU A 52 1.36 -3.02 -5.86
CA LEU A 52 0.78 -1.71 -5.62
C LEU A 52 1.33 -1.16 -4.31
N TRP A 53 1.81 0.09 -4.34
CA TRP A 53 2.28 0.81 -3.17
C TRP A 53 1.59 2.17 -3.11
N TYR A 54 1.23 2.59 -1.90
CA TYR A 54 0.48 3.82 -1.68
C TYR A 54 1.05 4.60 -0.48
N PRO A 55 1.83 5.66 -0.74
CA PRO A 55 2.25 6.61 0.28
C PRO A 55 1.23 7.75 0.40
N ALA A 56 0.90 8.17 1.61
CA ALA A 56 0.12 9.38 1.85
C ALA A 56 0.63 10.15 3.07
N VAL A 57 0.66 11.48 2.95
CA VAL A 57 1.07 12.40 4.02
C VAL A 57 0.10 13.57 4.05
N LYS A 58 -0.28 14.00 5.26
CA LYS A 58 -1.14 15.15 5.50
C LYS A 58 -0.66 15.93 6.71
N ILE A 59 -0.76 17.25 6.62
CA ILE A 59 -0.45 18.19 7.71
C ILE A 59 -1.66 19.11 7.87
N ASN A 60 -2.07 19.36 9.12
CA ASN A 60 -3.12 20.32 9.47
C ASN A 60 -2.59 21.32 10.48
N TRP A 61 -2.87 22.61 10.27
CA TRP A 61 -2.50 23.68 11.19
C TRP A 61 -3.69 24.62 11.43
N GLN A 62 -3.96 24.91 12.70
CA GLN A 62 -4.85 25.97 13.17
C GLN A 62 -4.09 27.30 13.43
N VAL A 63 -4.44 28.34 12.67
CA VAL A 63 -3.76 29.66 12.70
C VAL A 63 -4.20 30.51 13.90
N SER A 64 -5.49 30.52 14.22
CA SER A 64 -6.05 31.26 15.35
C SER A 64 -6.87 30.33 16.25
N PRO A 65 -7.06 30.67 17.55
CA PRO A 65 -8.01 29.98 18.41
C PRO A 65 -9.41 29.86 17.78
#